data_AF-A0A3E0W2A6-F1
#
_entry.id   AF-A0A3E0W2A6-F1
#
_cell.length_a   1.000
_cell.length_b   1.000
_cell.length_c   1.000
_cell.angle_alpha   90.00
_cell.angle_beta   90.00
_cell.angle_gamma   90.00
#
_symmetry.space_group_name_H-M   'P 1'
#
loop_
_entity.id
_entity.type
_entity.pdbx_description
1 polymer ?
#
loop_
_entity_poly.entity_id
_entity_poly.type
_entity_poly.pdbx_seq_one_letter_code
_entity_poly.pdbx_strand_id
1 'polypeptide(L)'
;MWRAGGSDLLCSNDADSPIRSVRHRLRRPSGWVNYLAVSPGHRGHGHGGAFMAEAERLLVGIGCPKLNLQVRAGNEGVLAFYDALGYEPDHTVSLGKRLIAD
;
A
#
# COMPACT_ATOMS: atom_id res chain seq x y z
N MET A 1 -15.05 21.20 1.39
CA MET A 1 -15.95 20.13 1.85
C MET A 1 -15.50 18.85 1.15
N TRP A 2 -14.81 17.95 1.84
CA TRP A 2 -14.31 16.71 1.25
C TRP A 2 -15.37 15.62 1.40
N ARG A 3 -15.70 14.94 0.30
CA ARG A 3 -16.57 13.76 0.27
C ARG A 3 -15.77 12.58 -0.25
N ALA A 4 -15.78 11.48 0.52
CA ALA A 4 -15.38 10.17 0.05
C ALA A 4 -16.53 9.58 -0.79
N GLY A 5 -16.25 9.25 -2.04
CA GLY A 5 -17.11 8.48 -2.93
C GLY A 5 -16.26 7.40 -3.57
N GLY A 6 -16.77 6.17 -3.58
CA GLY A 6 -16.04 4.95 -3.91
C GLY A 6 -15.38 4.94 -5.29
N SER A 7 -14.24 4.25 -5.32
CA SER A 7 -13.58 3.60 -6.46
C SER A 7 -13.88 4.13 -7.86
N ASP A 8 -12.90 4.79 -8.48
CA ASP A 8 -12.64 4.68 -9.93
C ASP A 8 -11.28 5.28 -10.32
N LEU A 9 -10.56 4.58 -11.21
CA LEU A 9 -9.71 5.12 -12.29
C LEU A 9 -9.19 3.93 -13.15
N LEU A 10 -9.26 3.84 -14.48
CA LEU A 10 -9.86 4.61 -15.59
C LEU A 10 -10.04 3.61 -16.78
N CYS A 11 -11.00 3.89 -17.67
CA CYS A 11 -11.42 3.09 -18.83
C CYS A 11 -10.42 3.04 -20.00
N SER A 12 -10.45 1.95 -20.79
CA SER A 12 -10.11 1.97 -22.23
C SER A 12 -11.34 1.58 -23.04
N ASN A 13 -11.55 2.26 -24.17
CA ASN A 13 -12.73 2.18 -25.01
C ASN A 13 -12.34 1.57 -26.35
N ASP A 14 -12.22 0.24 -26.42
CA ASP A 14 -12.10 -0.48 -27.69
C ASP A 14 -13.36 -1.30 -27.93
N ALA A 15 -14.09 -0.93 -28.98
CA ALA A 15 -15.42 -1.44 -29.29
C ALA A 15 -15.44 -2.81 -29.99
N ASP A 16 -14.36 -3.61 -29.95
CA ASP A 16 -14.28 -4.81 -30.82
C ASP A 16 -13.46 -6.01 -30.28
N SER A 17 -13.42 -6.24 -28.96
CA SER A 17 -12.77 -7.45 -28.41
C SER A 17 -13.78 -8.48 -27.88
N PRO A 18 -13.84 -9.72 -28.44
CA PRO A 18 -14.86 -10.72 -28.09
C PRO A 18 -14.54 -11.53 -26.80
N ILE A 19 -13.66 -11.07 -25.92
CA ILE A 19 -13.30 -11.82 -24.71
C ILE A 19 -14.13 -11.33 -23.50
N ARG A 20 -15.31 -11.93 -23.33
CA ARG A 20 -16.08 -11.86 -22.08
C ARG A 20 -15.40 -12.74 -21.03
N SER A 21 -14.77 -12.13 -20.02
CA SER A 21 -14.52 -12.80 -18.75
C SER A 21 -15.43 -12.20 -17.69
N VAL A 22 -16.52 -12.91 -17.33
CA VAL A 22 -17.27 -12.59 -16.12
C VAL A 22 -16.51 -13.23 -14.97
N ARG A 23 -15.75 -12.41 -14.26
CA ARG A 23 -15.04 -12.83 -13.05
C ARG A 23 -15.77 -12.24 -11.85
N HIS A 24 -16.61 -13.03 -11.19
CA HIS A 24 -16.96 -12.76 -9.80
C HIS A 24 -15.72 -13.00 -8.93
N ARG A 25 -14.77 -12.08 -8.98
CA ARG A 25 -13.60 -12.09 -8.09
C ARG A 25 -13.91 -11.15 -6.95
N LEU A 26 -14.51 -11.66 -5.89
CA LEU A 26 -14.43 -11.03 -4.57
C LEU A 26 -13.02 -11.22 -3.98
N ARG A 27 -11.95 -11.02 -4.77
CA ARG A 27 -10.58 -10.95 -4.24
C ARG A 27 -10.35 -9.50 -3.89
N ARG A 28 -10.71 -9.15 -2.67
CA ARG A 28 -10.37 -7.83 -2.12
C ARG A 28 -8.85 -7.65 -2.29
N PRO A 29 -8.39 -6.63 -3.02
CA PRO A 29 -6.97 -6.40 -3.18
C PRO A 29 -6.36 -6.06 -1.83
N SER A 30 -5.15 -6.55 -1.58
CA SER A 30 -4.38 -6.11 -0.41
C SER A 30 -4.05 -4.62 -0.57
N GLY A 31 -4.15 -3.87 0.52
CA GLY A 31 -3.77 -2.46 0.59
C GLY A 31 -2.26 -2.32 0.48
N TRP A 32 -1.82 -1.17 0.00
CA TRP A 32 -0.42 -0.80 -0.09
C TRP A 32 -0.21 0.59 0.49
N VAL A 33 0.81 0.75 1.33
CA VAL A 33 1.30 2.07 1.75
C VAL A 33 2.62 2.31 1.03
N ASN A 34 2.70 3.44 0.34
CA ASN A 34 3.91 3.94 -0.29
C ASN A 34 4.22 5.33 0.27
N TYR A 35 5.50 5.64 0.43
CA TYR A 35 5.98 6.99 0.79
C TYR A 35 5.47 7.56 2.13
N LEU A 36 5.53 6.77 3.21
CA LEU A 36 5.42 7.32 4.56
C LEU A 36 6.71 8.06 4.92
N ALA A 37 6.63 9.36 5.17
CA ALA A 37 7.75 10.16 5.62
C ALA A 37 7.34 11.14 6.72
N VAL A 38 8.17 11.23 7.76
CA VAL A 38 8.05 12.24 8.82
C VAL A 38 9.26 13.17 8.71
N SER A 39 8.98 14.48 8.66
CA SER A 39 10.01 15.52 8.65
C SER A 39 11.01 15.31 9.81
N PRO A 40 12.33 15.49 9.61
CA PRO A 40 13.33 15.21 10.65
C PRO A 40 13.04 15.83 12.02
N GLY A 41 12.56 17.09 12.04
CA GLY A 41 12.22 17.79 13.30
C GLY A 41 10.99 17.25 14.04
N HIS A 42 10.24 16.35 13.43
CA HIS A 42 9.02 15.76 14.00
C HIS A 42 9.16 14.24 14.24
N ARG A 43 10.35 13.67 14.02
CA ARG A 43 10.60 12.25 14.31
C ARG A 43 10.59 11.99 15.82
N GLY A 44 10.30 10.76 16.24
CA GLY A 44 10.25 10.39 17.66
C GLY A 44 8.99 10.83 18.42
N HIS A 45 8.07 11.54 17.77
CA HIS A 45 6.83 12.05 18.39
C HIS A 45 5.59 11.17 18.08
N GLY A 46 5.80 9.93 17.58
CA GLY A 46 4.72 8.99 17.30
C GLY A 46 3.91 9.24 16.03
N HIS A 47 4.19 10.29 15.24
CA HIS A 47 3.44 10.60 14.02
C HIS A 47 3.41 9.46 13.00
N GLY A 48 4.54 8.75 12.81
CA GLY A 48 4.61 7.61 11.90
C GLY A 48 3.63 6.50 12.28
N GLY A 49 3.56 6.16 13.58
CA GLY A 49 2.62 5.17 14.09
C GLY A 49 1.18 5.62 13.96
N ALA A 50 0.89 6.89 14.24
CA ALA A 50 -0.46 7.45 14.08
C ALA A 50 -0.94 7.40 12.61
N PHE A 51 -0.05 7.67 11.65
CA PHE A 51 -0.38 7.54 10.24
C PHE A 51 -0.66 6.10 9.82
N MET A 52 0.13 5.14 10.32
CA MET A 52 -0.10 3.71 10.02
C MET A 52 -1.40 3.19 10.63
N ALA A 53 -1.69 3.55 11.88
CA ALA A 53 -2.94 3.17 12.55
C ALA A 53 -4.18 3.69 11.80
N GLU A 54 -4.12 4.93 11.29
CA GLU A 54 -5.22 5.48 10.48
C GLU A 54 -5.34 4.78 9.13
N ALA A 55 -4.22 4.45 8.48
CA ALA A 55 -4.24 3.69 7.24
C ALA A 55 -4.87 2.30 7.44
N GLU A 56 -4.51 1.59 8.50
CA GLU A 56 -5.09 0.31 8.88
C GLU A 56 -6.59 0.43 9.13
N ARG A 57 -7.04 1.45 9.89
CA ARG A 57 -8.45 1.70 10.16
C ARG A 57 -9.26 1.89 8.87
N LEU A 58 -8.73 2.66 7.92
CA LEU A 58 -9.37 2.88 6.62
C LEU A 58 -9.45 1.59 5.79
N LEU A 59 -8.38 0.80 5.79
CA LEU A 59 -8.31 -0.48 5.08
C LEU A 59 -9.26 -1.52 5.67
N VAL A 60 -9.35 -1.61 6.99
CA VAL A 60 -10.34 -2.46 7.69
C VAL A 60 -11.76 -2.02 7.34
N GLY A 61 -12.02 -0.70 7.27
CA GLY A 61 -13.33 -0.15 6.91
C GLY A 61 -13.83 -0.56 5.52
N ILE A 62 -12.92 -0.81 4.57
CA ILE A 62 -13.26 -1.33 3.23
C ILE A 62 -13.14 -2.86 3.13
N GLY A 63 -12.90 -3.54 4.25
CA GLY A 63 -12.74 -4.99 4.34
C GLY A 63 -11.44 -5.51 3.73
N CYS A 64 -10.41 -4.68 3.61
CA CYS A 64 -9.12 -5.10 3.11
C CYS A 64 -8.43 -6.01 4.14
N PRO A 65 -8.11 -7.27 3.80
CA PRO A 65 -7.62 -8.24 4.78
C PRO A 65 -6.13 -8.08 5.10
N LYS A 66 -5.40 -7.24 4.35
CA LYS A 66 -3.95 -7.14 4.46
C LYS A 66 -3.42 -5.82 3.93
N LEU A 67 -2.51 -5.20 4.69
CA LEU A 67 -1.69 -4.08 4.25
C LEU A 67 -0.26 -4.57 3.95
N ASN A 68 0.29 -4.19 2.80
CA ASN A 68 1.67 -4.50 2.41
C ASN A 68 2.48 -3.21 2.24
N LEU A 69 3.77 -3.32 2.50
CA LEU A 69 4.75 -2.28 2.29
C LEU A 69 6.10 -2.93 1.94
N GLN A 70 6.98 -2.15 1.32
CA GLN A 70 8.35 -2.59 1.04
C GLN A 70 9.33 -1.62 1.69
N VAL A 71 10.24 -2.18 2.48
CA VAL A 71 11.39 -1.46 3.02
C VAL A 71 12.63 -1.91 2.25
N ARG A 72 13.46 -0.95 1.85
CA ARG A 72 14.75 -1.26 1.22
C ARG A 72 15.63 -2.02 2.21
N ALA A 73 16.30 -3.07 1.75
CA ALA A 73 17.31 -3.75 2.54
C ALA A 73 18.39 -2.75 3.02
N GLY A 74 18.90 -2.95 4.23
CA GLY A 74 19.90 -2.06 4.85
C GLY A 74 19.32 -0.78 5.49
N ASN A 75 17.99 -0.71 5.68
CA ASN A 75 17.36 0.35 6.45
C ASN A 75 16.80 -0.20 7.76
N GLU A 76 17.70 -0.59 8.67
CA GLU A 76 17.38 -1.26 9.93
C GLU A 76 16.49 -0.40 10.82
N GLY A 77 16.65 0.92 10.80
CA GLY A 77 15.80 1.83 11.57
C GLY A 77 14.35 1.82 11.13
N VAL A 78 14.08 1.75 9.82
CA VAL A 78 12.70 1.64 9.30
C VAL A 78 12.15 0.24 9.49
N LEU A 79 12.98 -0.80 9.37
CA LEU A 79 12.58 -2.18 9.68
C LEU A 79 12.16 -2.31 11.15
N ALA A 80 12.96 -1.83 12.09
CA ALA A 80 12.65 -1.85 13.52
C ALA A 80 11.39 -1.03 13.86
N PHE A 81 11.14 0.07 13.14
CA PHE A 81 9.91 0.84 13.28
C PHE A 81 8.67 0.02 12.91
N TYR A 82 8.70 -0.69 11.77
CA TYR A 82 7.56 -1.52 11.34
C TYR A 82 7.42 -2.80 12.16
N ASP A 83 8.53 -3.38 12.62
CA ASP A 83 8.55 -4.50 13.56
C ASP A 83 7.86 -4.12 14.89
N ALA A 84 8.16 -2.93 15.43
CA ALA A 84 7.49 -2.41 16.62
C ALA A 84 5.98 -2.15 16.44
N LEU A 85 5.52 -2.02 15.19
CA LEU A 85 4.09 -1.91 14.83
C LEU A 85 3.44 -3.27 14.55
N GLY A 86 4.19 -4.38 14.62
CA GLY A 86 3.69 -5.73 14.38
C GLY A 86 3.68 -6.16 12.91
N TYR A 87 4.43 -5.49 12.05
CA TYR A 87 4.59 -5.91 10.65
C TYR A 87 5.66 -6.99 10.55
N GLU A 88 5.30 -8.11 9.94
CA GLU A 88 6.20 -9.24 9.75
C GLU A 88 6.59 -9.40 8.26
N PRO A 89 7.76 -10.00 7.97
CA PRO A 89 8.13 -10.35 6.61
C PRO A 89 7.09 -11.27 5.96
N ASP A 90 6.54 -10.86 4.82
CA ASP A 90 5.53 -11.65 4.10
C ASP A 90 6.11 -12.81 3.27
N HIS A 91 7.39 -13.14 3.46
CA HIS A 91 8.10 -14.16 2.68
C HIS A 91 7.98 -14.02 1.15
N THR A 92 7.84 -12.79 0.66
CA THR A 92 7.79 -12.47 -0.79
C THR A 92 9.09 -11.82 -1.26
N VAL A 93 9.42 -11.99 -2.55
CA VAL A 93 10.60 -11.39 -3.18
C VAL A 93 10.17 -10.16 -3.98
N SER A 94 10.81 -9.01 -3.72
CA SER A 94 10.63 -7.81 -4.55
C SER A 94 11.51 -7.90 -5.80
N LEU A 95 10.92 -7.68 -6.98
CA LEU A 95 11.61 -7.71 -8.26
C LEU A 95 11.60 -6.31 -8.89
N GLY A 96 12.74 -5.86 -9.40
CA GLY A 96 12.87 -4.58 -10.08
C GLY A 96 13.74 -4.70 -11.33
N LYS A 97 13.36 -4.00 -12.40
CA LYS A 97 14.16 -3.86 -13.62
C LYS A 97 14.42 -2.38 -13.89
N ARG A 98 15.69 -2.00 -13.96
CA ARG A 98 16.10 -0.64 -14.33
C ARG A 98 15.90 -0.45 -15.84
N LEU A 99 15.23 0.62 -16.25
CA LEU A 99 14.96 0.93 -17.66
C LEU A 99 15.82 2.08 -18.21
N ILE A 100 16.40 2.89 -17.34
CA ILE A 100 17.23 4.06 -17.68
C ILE A 100 18.46 4.02 -16.77
N ALA A 101 19.66 4.19 -17.32
CA ALA A 101 20.90 4.28 -16.55
C ALA A 101 21.00 5.64 -15.84
N ASP A 102 21.63 5.65 -14.66
CA ASP A 102 21.80 6.87 -13.85
C ASP A 102 22.73 7.90 -14.53
#